data_AF-A0A1F5ZM11-F1
#
_entry.id   AF-A0A1F5ZM11-F1
#
_cell.length_a   1.000
_cell.length_b   1.000
_cell.length_c   1.000
_cell.angle_alpha   90.00
_cell.angle_beta   90.00
_cell.angle_gamma   90.00
#
_symmetry.space_group_name_H-M   'P 1'
#
loop_
_entity.id
_entity.type
_entity.pdbx_description
1 polymer ?
#
loop_
_entity_poly.entity_id
_entity_poly.type
_entity_poly.pdbx_seq_one_letter_code
_entity_poly.pdbx_strand_id
1 'polypeptide(L)' 'MVFVKAQPGDTTDSVIRKFTRKVIAEGLLLEFKEREFHQKPAEIRKEKYKEIRRRQRARRRNKRRK' A
#
# COMPACT_ATOMS: atom_id res chain seq x y z
N MET A 1 1.49 -2.39 -12.88
CA MET A 1 2.80 -2.12 -13.53
C MET A 1 2.92 -0.62 -13.63
N VAL A 2 3.85 -0.02 -12.89
CA VAL A 2 3.95 1.43 -12.73
C VAL A 2 4.81 2.03 -13.84
N PHE A 3 4.30 3.07 -14.50
CA PHE A 3 5.08 3.89 -15.43
C PHE A 3 5.12 5.35 -14.97
N VAL A 4 6.31 5.94 -15.02
CA VAL A 4 6.54 7.38 -14.82
C VAL A 4 7.35 7.89 -16.01
N LYS A 5 6.78 8.83 -16.76
CA LYS A 5 7.45 9.53 -17.86
C LYS A 5 8.03 10.83 -17.31
N ALA A 6 9.32 11.07 -17.53
CA ALA A 6 9.96 12.34 -17.18
C ALA A 6 9.38 13.47 -18.04
N GLN A 7 9.22 14.65 -17.44
CA GLN A 7 8.79 15.86 -18.13
C GLN A 7 9.96 16.85 -18.24
N PRO A 8 9.95 17.77 -19.23
CA PRO A 8 10.94 18.84 -19.30
C PRO A 8 10.91 19.66 -18.00
N GLY A 9 12.05 19.76 -17.31
CA GLY A 9 12.17 20.44 -16.01
C GLY A 9 12.07 19.54 -14.77
N ASP A 10 11.82 18.24 -14.92
CA ASP A 10 11.95 17.32 -13.80
C ASP A 10 13.42 16.98 -13.54
N THR A 11 13.88 17.20 -12.31
CA THR A 11 15.14 16.64 -11.80
C THR A 11 15.00 15.12 -11.62
N THR A 12 16.09 14.37 -11.76
CA THR A 12 16.13 12.91 -11.54
C THR A 12 15.47 12.49 -10.22
N ASP A 13 15.73 13.24 -9.12
CA ASP A 13 15.13 12.95 -7.81
C ASP A 13 13.60 13.14 -7.79
N SER A 14 13.07 14.15 -8.51
CA SER A 14 11.63 14.36 -8.66
C SER A 14 10.96 13.15 -9.32
N VAL A 15 11.58 12.60 -10.36
CA VAL A 15 11.09 11.42 -11.08
C VAL A 15 11.10 10.19 -10.17
N ILE A 16 12.20 9.94 -9.44
CA ILE A 16 12.31 8.84 -8.47
C ILE A 16 11.22 8.96 -7.41
N ARG A 17 11.01 10.16 -6.86
CA ARG A 17 9.97 10.40 -5.85
C ARG A 17 8.55 10.25 -6.40
N LYS A 18 8.30 10.60 -7.66
CA LYS A 18 7.01 10.32 -8.33
C LYS A 18 6.80 8.81 -8.50
N PHE A 19 7.85 8.08 -8.86
CA PHE A 19 7.80 6.62 -8.99
C PHE A 19 7.54 5.92 -7.65
N THR A 20 8.30 6.24 -6.61
CA THR A 20 8.11 5.64 -5.28
C THR A 20 6.69 5.89 -4.75
N ARG A 21 6.15 7.10 -4.92
CA ARG A 21 4.76 7.40 -4.56
C ARG A 21 3.76 6.54 -5.34
N LYS A 22 3.95 6.35 -6.65
CA LYS A 22 3.07 5.48 -7.45
C LYS A 22 3.17 4.01 -7.02
N VAL A 23 4.38 3.51 -6.75
CA VAL A 23 4.59 2.13 -6.26
C VAL A 23 3.89 1.89 -4.93
N ILE A 24 3.98 2.86 -4.01
CA ILE A 24 3.28 2.80 -2.72
C ILE A 24 1.76 2.88 -2.92
N ALA A 25 1.29 3.77 -3.79
CA ALA A 25 -0.14 3.95 -4.05
C ALA A 25 -0.78 2.72 -4.71
N GLU A 26 -0.08 2.07 -5.65
CA GLU A 26 -0.52 0.80 -6.26
C GLU A 26 -0.43 -0.37 -5.27
N GLY A 27 0.28 -0.23 -4.14
CA GLY A 27 0.40 -1.29 -3.14
C GLY A 27 1.22 -2.50 -3.62
N LEU A 28 1.99 -2.35 -4.69
CA LEU A 28 2.74 -3.44 -5.34
C LEU A 28 3.62 -4.21 -4.35
N LEU A 29 4.32 -3.50 -3.46
CA LEU A 29 5.18 -4.15 -2.46
C LEU A 29 4.41 -5.05 -1.49
N LEU A 30 3.17 -4.67 -1.14
CA LEU A 30 2.31 -5.49 -0.28
C LEU A 30 1.82 -6.72 -1.04
N GLU A 31 1.39 -6.54 -2.29
CA GLU A 31 0.91 -7.62 -3.15
C GLU A 31 2.01 -8.66 -3.42
N PHE A 32 3.24 -8.22 -3.69
CA PHE A 32 4.38 -9.11 -3.86
C PHE A 32 4.63 -9.95 -2.61
N LYS A 33 4.55 -9.35 -1.42
CA LYS A 33 4.73 -10.06 -0.15
C LYS A 33 3.62 -11.06 0.14
N GLU A 34 2.37 -10.70 -0.17
CA GLU A 34 1.23 -11.63 -0.02
C GLU A 34 1.31 -12.82 -0.98
N ARG A 35 1.93 -12.62 -2.16
CA ARG A 35 2.10 -13.65 -3.19
C ARG A 35 3.41 -14.42 -3.12
N GLU A 36 4.34 -14.02 -2.26
CA GLU A 36 5.64 -14.67 -2.08
C GLU A 36 5.48 -16.14 -1.67
N PHE A 37 4.45 -16.44 -0.88
CA PHE A 37 4.14 -17.80 -0.44
C PHE A 37 2.68 -18.15 -0.71
N HIS A 38 2.41 -19.43 -1.00
CA HIS A 38 1.04 -19.91 -1.09
C HIS A 38 0.38 -19.89 0.29
N GLN A 39 -0.65 -19.06 0.44
CA GLN A 39 -1.52 -19.04 1.62
C GLN A 39 -2.86 -19.70 1.32
N LYS A 40 -3.43 -20.42 2.29
CA LYS A 40 -4.76 -21.00 2.12
C LYS A 40 -5.81 -19.89 2.00
N PRO A 41 -6.87 -20.05 1.19
CA PRO A 41 -7.92 -19.04 1.03
C PRO A 41 -8.65 -18.71 2.35
N ALA A 42 -8.64 -19.62 3.32
CA ALA A 42 -9.16 -19.36 4.67
C ALA A 42 -8.28 -18.37 5.46
N GLU A 43 -6.95 -18.48 5.34
CA GLU A 43 -5.99 -17.62 6.03
C GLU A 43 -6.02 -16.21 5.46
N ILE A 44 -6.06 -16.08 4.13
CA ILE A 44 -6.21 -14.79 3.44
C ILE A 44 -7.46 -14.05 3.93
N ARG A 45 -8.61 -14.76 4.04
CA ARG A 45 -9.84 -14.17 4.58
C ARG A 45 -9.67 -13.71 6.02
N LYS A 46 -9.06 -14.54 6.87
CA LYS A 46 -8.79 -14.24 8.29
C LYS A 46 -7.90 -12.99 8.44
N GLU A 47 -6.84 -12.87 7.64
CA GLU A 47 -5.95 -11.70 7.65
C GLU A 47 -6.65 -10.43 7.21
N LYS A 48 -7.42 -10.49 6.11
CA LYS A 48 -8.23 -9.34 5.64
C LYS A 48 -9.20 -8.83 6.71
N TYR A 49 -9.92 -9.72 7.39
CA TYR A 49 -10.81 -9.33 8.49
C TYR A 49 -10.05 -8.71 9.67
N LYS A 50 -8.88 -9.27 10.02
CA LYS A 50 -8.02 -8.74 11.08
C LYS A 50 -7.55 -7.32 10.75
N GLU A 51 -7.18 -7.06 9.51
CA GLU A 51 -6.72 -5.75 9.07
C GLU A 51 -7.86 -4.71 9.07
N ILE A 52 -9.04 -5.06 8.56
CA ILE A 52 -10.24 -4.19 8.62
C ILE A 52 -10.55 -3.82 10.06
N ARG A 53 -10.57 -4.80 10.98
CA ARG A 53 -10.80 -4.56 12.42
C ARG A 53 -9.74 -3.62 13.00
N ARG A 54 -8.46 -3.81 12.66
CA ARG A 54 -7.37 -2.91 13.09
C ARG A 54 -7.59 -1.48 12.60
N ARG A 55 -7.93 -1.28 11.33
CA ARG A 55 -8.21 0.05 10.75
C ARG A 55 -9.41 0.72 11.43
N GLN A 56 -10.49 -0.01 11.67
CA GLN A 56 -11.67 0.51 12.38
C GLN A 56 -11.32 0.94 13.82
N ARG A 57 -10.55 0.13 14.56
CA ARG A 57 -10.09 0.47 15.92
C ARG A 57 -9.24 1.75 15.92
N ALA A 58 -8.32 1.89 14.96
CA ALA A 58 -7.49 3.08 14.82
C ALA A 58 -8.34 4.34 14.53
N ARG A 59 -9.32 4.24 13.62
CA ARG A 59 -10.26 5.34 13.32
C ARG A 59 -11.07 5.77 14.54
N ARG A 60 -11.62 4.80 15.30
CA ARG A 60 -12.36 5.08 16.54
C ARG A 60 -11.49 5.78 17.58
N ARG A 61 -10.23 5.35 17.76
CA ARG A 61 -9.27 5.99 18.67
C ARG A 61 -8.98 7.44 18.25
N ASN A 62 -8.78 7.68 16.97
CA ASN A 62 -8.52 9.04 16.47
C ASN A 62 -9.76 9.95 16.63
N LYS A 63 -10.97 9.42 16.44
CA LYS A 63 -12.22 10.17 16.68
C LYS A 63 -12.42 10.55 18.15
N ARG A 64 -11.95 9.73 19.10
CA ARG A 64 -12.01 10.02 20.55
C ARG A 64 -10.96 11.02 21.03
N ARG A 65 -9.93 11.27 20.23
CA ARG A 65 -8.82 12.21 20.54
C ARG A 65 -9.06 13.61 19.97
N LYS A 66 -10.02 13.77 19.05
CA LYS A 66 -10.57 15.05 18.62
C LYS A 66 -11.76 15.39 19.48
#